data_AF-A0AAV0R0S4-F1
#
_entry.id   AF-A0AAV0R0S4-F1
#
_cell.length_a   1.000
_cell.length_b   1.000
_cell.length_c   1.000
_cell.angle_alpha   90.00
_cell.angle_beta   90.00
_cell.angle_gamma   90.00
#
_symmetry.space_group_name_H-M   'P 1'
#
loop_
_entity.id
_entity.type
_entity.pdbx_description
1 polymer ?
#
loop_
_entity_poly.entity_id
_entity_poly.type
_entity_poly.pdbx_seq_one_letter_code
_entity_poly.pdbx_strand_id
1 'polypeptide(L)'
;MLHLALQAIKTNKLFILDHHDTIMPYLRRINDNTTSKAYATRTILYLQNDDTLKPMAIELSLPHPDGDQLGAINKVYTPPPADHKEEGSLEEIIWQLAKAYVAVNDSGYHELISHFLHTHAVIEPFVIATNRQLSVVHPIFKLLHPHFRDTMNINALGRQVLINGGGLMEFTLYPAKYCMEFSSSLYKHWNFTEQALPQDLKKRGMAVPDPVSKHGLRLLIKDYPYAVDGLDIWSAIRNWVANYTSLYYKTDDAIRSDVELQTWWKELVEVGHADKRDEPWWPKMRNRDELIESCTTVIWIASALHAATNFGQYTYAGYMPNRPTISRRFMPEEGTLEFEEMRENPDRAFLRTITARLQTLLGISLIELLSTHSSDEFYLGQRDTAGWTAELEAAAAFERFGKALTEVEERIVERNGEENLRNRYGAVKIPYTLLFPTSEVGRTGKGIPNSITI
;
A
#
# COMPACT_ATOMS: atom_id res chain seq x y z
N MET A 1 -20.05 -24.22 16.59
CA MET A 1 -19.12 -23.48 15.68
C MET A 1 -19.85 -22.44 14.82
N LEU A 2 -20.87 -22.81 14.02
CA LEU A 2 -21.60 -21.86 13.16
C LEU A 2 -22.17 -20.63 13.91
N HIS A 3 -22.72 -20.83 15.11
CA HIS A 3 -23.23 -19.74 15.95
C HIS A 3 -22.14 -18.72 16.35
N LEU A 4 -20.95 -19.18 16.71
CA LEU A 4 -19.82 -18.32 17.10
C LEU A 4 -19.27 -17.56 15.90
N ALA A 5 -19.21 -18.19 14.72
CA ALA A 5 -18.82 -17.51 13.48
C ALA A 5 -19.81 -16.40 13.11
N LEU A 6 -21.12 -16.68 13.17
CA LEU A 6 -22.16 -15.68 12.95
C LEU A 6 -22.09 -14.54 13.97
N GLN A 7 -21.77 -14.84 15.23
CA GLN A 7 -21.58 -13.82 16.26
C GLN A 7 -20.35 -12.95 15.98
N ALA A 8 -19.23 -13.53 15.55
CA ALA A 8 -18.03 -12.78 15.16
C ALA A 8 -18.30 -11.83 13.99
N ILE A 9 -19.06 -12.29 12.98
CA ILE A 9 -19.51 -11.45 11.85
C ILE A 9 -20.40 -10.31 12.36
N LYS A 10 -21.43 -10.63 13.16
CA LYS A 10 -22.37 -9.62 13.71
C LYS A 10 -21.69 -8.58 14.61
N THR A 11 -20.55 -8.93 15.20
CA THR A 11 -19.78 -8.04 16.09
C THR A 11 -18.56 -7.42 15.40
N ASN A 12 -18.44 -7.53 14.08
CA ASN A 12 -17.34 -6.99 13.28
C ASN A 12 -15.95 -7.44 13.75
N LYS A 13 -15.83 -8.71 14.15
CA LYS A 13 -14.58 -9.33 14.60
C LYS A 13 -13.91 -10.24 13.58
N LEU A 14 -14.50 -10.41 12.39
CA LEU A 14 -13.94 -11.24 11.34
C LEU A 14 -13.46 -10.37 10.18
N PHE A 15 -12.19 -10.55 9.80
CA PHE A 15 -11.52 -9.83 8.73
C PHE A 15 -10.96 -10.83 7.73
N ILE A 16 -10.65 -10.34 6.53
CA ILE A 16 -10.17 -11.16 5.41
C ILE A 16 -9.03 -10.45 4.69
N LEU A 17 -7.96 -11.19 4.42
CA LEU A 17 -6.98 -10.82 3.39
C LEU A 17 -7.27 -11.69 2.18
N ASP A 18 -7.90 -11.11 1.16
CA ASP A 18 -8.38 -11.82 -0.02
C ASP A 18 -7.53 -11.51 -1.26
N HIS A 19 -6.68 -12.47 -1.62
CA HIS A 19 -5.91 -12.44 -2.87
C HIS A 19 -6.50 -13.39 -3.93
N HIS A 20 -7.59 -14.10 -3.61
CA HIS A 20 -8.13 -15.17 -4.45
C HIS A 20 -8.62 -14.63 -5.80
N ASP A 21 -9.58 -13.70 -5.77
CA ASP A 21 -10.25 -13.22 -7.00
C ASP A 21 -9.31 -12.43 -7.89
N THR A 22 -8.35 -11.74 -7.27
CA THR A 22 -7.32 -10.99 -7.96
C THR A 22 -6.38 -11.93 -8.73
N ILE A 23 -5.90 -13.00 -8.10
CA ILE A 23 -4.82 -13.85 -8.67
C ILE A 23 -5.36 -14.99 -9.53
N MET A 24 -6.54 -15.54 -9.20
CA MET A 24 -7.11 -16.71 -9.87
C MET A 24 -7.10 -16.62 -11.41
N PRO A 25 -7.46 -15.48 -12.05
CA PRO A 25 -7.45 -15.36 -13.52
C PRO A 25 -6.07 -15.53 -14.17
N TYR A 26 -4.98 -15.35 -13.41
CA TYR A 26 -3.60 -15.47 -13.90
C TYR A 26 -2.95 -16.79 -13.50
N LEU A 27 -3.52 -17.50 -12.53
CA LEU A 27 -2.82 -18.52 -11.78
C LEU A 27 -2.38 -19.72 -12.63
N ARG A 28 -3.25 -20.18 -13.54
CA ARG A 28 -2.89 -21.25 -14.50
C ARG A 28 -1.69 -20.85 -15.36
N ARG A 29 -1.75 -19.66 -15.96
CA ARG A 29 -0.68 -19.14 -16.83
C ARG A 29 0.63 -18.99 -16.09
N ILE A 30 0.60 -18.56 -14.84
CA ILE A 30 1.77 -18.45 -13.97
C ILE A 30 2.34 -19.84 -13.68
N ASN A 31 1.50 -20.78 -13.22
CA ASN A 31 1.94 -22.11 -12.81
C ASN A 31 2.45 -22.96 -13.97
N ASP A 32 1.87 -22.82 -15.17
CA ASP A 32 2.20 -23.64 -16.33
C ASP A 32 3.39 -23.08 -17.14
N ASN A 33 3.50 -21.75 -17.24
CA ASN A 33 4.45 -21.11 -18.15
C ASN A 33 5.62 -20.40 -17.46
N THR A 34 5.78 -20.58 -16.15
CA THR A 34 6.87 -20.00 -15.37
C THR A 34 7.44 -21.02 -14.38
N THR A 35 8.55 -20.68 -13.74
CA THR A 35 9.13 -21.50 -12.66
C THR A 35 8.36 -21.39 -11.34
N SER A 36 7.43 -20.44 -11.23
CA SER A 36 6.61 -20.25 -10.04
C SER A 36 5.58 -21.36 -9.88
N LYS A 37 5.20 -21.62 -8.63
CA LYS A 37 4.10 -22.51 -8.22
C LYS A 37 3.34 -21.79 -7.11
N ALA A 38 2.35 -21.01 -7.50
CA ALA A 38 1.57 -20.16 -6.63
C ALA A 38 0.17 -20.74 -6.37
N TYR A 39 -0.47 -20.23 -5.33
CA TYR A 39 -1.89 -20.41 -5.04
C TYR A 39 -2.58 -19.05 -5.09
N ALA A 40 -3.89 -19.04 -5.32
CA ALA A 40 -4.72 -17.89 -5.00
C ALA A 40 -5.14 -18.06 -3.53
N THR A 41 -4.69 -17.15 -2.66
CA THR A 41 -4.86 -17.31 -1.22
C THR A 41 -5.96 -16.44 -0.64
N ARG A 42 -6.60 -16.97 0.41
CA ARG A 42 -7.54 -16.21 1.25
C ARG A 42 -7.24 -16.51 2.70
N THR A 43 -7.05 -15.46 3.51
CA THR A 43 -6.75 -15.61 4.94
C THR A 43 -7.87 -15.02 5.78
N ILE A 44 -8.41 -15.81 6.69
CA ILE A 44 -9.42 -15.36 7.66
C ILE A 44 -8.72 -14.95 8.95
N LEU A 45 -9.01 -13.74 9.42
CA LEU A 45 -8.42 -13.12 10.60
C LEU A 45 -9.52 -12.83 11.62
N TYR A 46 -9.25 -13.10 12.90
CA TYR A 46 -10.16 -12.80 14.00
C TYR A 46 -9.58 -11.70 14.89
N LEU A 47 -10.37 -10.67 15.17
CA LEU A 47 -10.04 -9.60 16.10
C LEU A 47 -10.30 -10.06 17.53
N GLN A 48 -9.20 -10.21 18.27
CA GLN A 48 -9.20 -10.65 19.65
C GLN A 48 -9.70 -9.55 20.59
N ASN A 49 -9.98 -9.91 21.84
CA ASN A 49 -10.45 -8.94 22.84
C ASN A 49 -9.36 -7.93 23.25
N ASP A 50 -8.09 -8.25 23.00
CA ASP A 50 -6.95 -7.36 23.20
C ASP A 50 -6.62 -6.53 21.95
N ASP A 51 -7.56 -6.43 21.00
CA ASP A 51 -7.50 -5.66 19.76
C ASP A 51 -6.46 -6.14 18.72
N THR A 52 -5.83 -7.30 18.95
CA THR A 52 -4.89 -7.91 17.99
C THR A 52 -5.59 -8.83 17.00
N LEU A 53 -5.07 -8.92 15.77
CA LEU A 53 -5.56 -9.86 14.76
C LEU A 53 -4.87 -11.22 14.89
N LYS A 54 -5.67 -12.29 14.87
CA LYS A 54 -5.18 -13.68 14.84
C LYS A 54 -5.60 -14.37 13.55
N PRO A 55 -4.66 -14.94 12.76
CA PRO A 55 -5.02 -15.75 11.60
C PRO A 55 -5.68 -17.06 12.06
N MET A 56 -6.83 -17.37 11.49
CA MET A 56 -7.68 -18.52 11.86
C MET A 56 -7.71 -19.61 10.80
N ALA A 57 -7.61 -19.25 9.52
CA ALA A 57 -7.58 -20.18 8.41
C ALA A 57 -6.90 -19.54 7.20
N ILE A 58 -6.23 -20.36 6.41
CA ILE A 58 -5.68 -20.01 5.10
C ILE A 58 -6.26 -21.00 4.09
N GLU A 59 -6.93 -20.48 3.07
CA GLU A 59 -7.37 -21.23 1.91
C GLU A 59 -6.30 -21.07 0.81
N LEU A 60 -5.79 -22.20 0.31
CA LEU A 60 -4.92 -22.27 -0.86
C LEU A 60 -5.74 -22.84 -2.02
N SER A 61 -5.99 -22.02 -3.04
CA SER A 61 -6.84 -22.37 -4.18
C SER A 61 -6.03 -22.51 -5.46
N LEU A 62 -6.37 -23.50 -6.28
CA LEU A 62 -5.86 -23.69 -7.63
C LEU A 62 -7.00 -23.70 -8.64
N PRO A 63 -6.75 -23.32 -9.91
CA PRO A 63 -7.74 -23.51 -10.97
C PRO A 63 -8.05 -25.00 -11.12
N HIS A 64 -9.30 -25.34 -11.42
CA HIS A 64 -9.69 -26.74 -11.62
C HIS A 64 -8.88 -27.38 -12.76
N PRO A 65 -8.30 -28.59 -12.62
CA PRO A 65 -7.39 -29.17 -13.60
C PRO A 65 -7.98 -29.24 -15.02
N ASP A 66 -9.26 -29.58 -15.13
CA ASP A 66 -9.98 -29.73 -16.41
C ASP A 66 -10.48 -28.41 -17.03
N GLY A 67 -10.18 -27.25 -16.42
CA GLY A 67 -10.44 -25.94 -17.00
C GLY A 67 -11.03 -24.92 -16.02
N ASP A 68 -10.70 -23.64 -16.23
CA ASP A 68 -11.05 -22.53 -15.32
C ASP A 68 -12.56 -22.33 -15.16
N GLN A 69 -13.35 -22.69 -16.18
CA GLN A 69 -14.81 -22.65 -16.15
C GLN A 69 -15.45 -23.57 -15.12
N LEU A 70 -14.70 -24.57 -14.62
CA LEU A 70 -15.15 -25.49 -13.57
C LEU A 70 -14.86 -24.97 -12.16
N GLY A 71 -14.28 -23.76 -12.04
CA GLY A 71 -14.00 -23.09 -10.78
C GLY A 71 -12.63 -23.45 -10.21
N ALA A 72 -12.53 -23.39 -8.88
CA ALA A 72 -11.30 -23.62 -8.14
C ALA A 72 -11.38 -24.89 -7.28
N ILE A 73 -10.24 -25.55 -7.10
CA ILE A 73 -10.06 -26.58 -6.09
C ILE A 73 -9.32 -25.96 -4.91
N ASN A 74 -9.85 -26.16 -3.71
CA ASN A 74 -9.42 -25.42 -2.53
C ASN A 74 -8.99 -26.38 -1.43
N LYS A 75 -7.87 -26.07 -0.77
CA LYS A 75 -7.45 -26.72 0.48
C LYS A 75 -7.36 -25.69 1.58
N VAL A 76 -7.92 -26.01 2.74
CA VAL A 76 -7.93 -25.12 3.91
C VAL A 76 -6.95 -25.64 4.95
N TYR A 77 -6.10 -24.73 5.42
CA TYR A 77 -5.12 -24.96 6.47
C TYR A 77 -5.50 -24.11 7.68
N THR A 78 -5.35 -24.65 8.88
CA THR A 78 -5.64 -23.97 10.14
C THR A 78 -4.42 -23.99 11.05
N PRO A 79 -4.25 -23.01 11.94
CA PRO A 79 -3.18 -23.05 12.91
C PRO A 79 -3.30 -24.29 13.80
N PRO A 80 -2.17 -24.89 14.25
CA PRO A 80 -2.20 -26.04 15.14
C PRO A 80 -2.97 -25.72 16.45
N PRO A 81 -3.74 -26.69 16.98
CA PRO A 81 -4.44 -26.54 18.26
C PRO A 81 -3.49 -26.13 19.38
N ALA A 82 -3.95 -25.31 20.33
CA ALA A 82 -3.08 -24.73 21.37
C ALA A 82 -2.42 -25.79 22.28
N ASP A 83 -3.08 -26.94 22.45
CA ASP A 83 -2.65 -28.14 23.17
C ASP A 83 -1.73 -29.05 22.34
N HIS A 84 -1.63 -28.83 21.04
CA HIS A 84 -0.76 -29.55 20.09
C HIS A 84 0.32 -28.66 19.47
N LYS A 85 0.58 -27.47 20.03
CA LYS A 85 1.69 -26.59 19.63
C LYS A 85 3.02 -27.12 20.17
N GLU A 86 3.49 -28.21 19.59
CA GLU A 86 4.88 -28.62 19.74
C GLU A 86 5.70 -27.98 18.61
N GLU A 87 6.78 -27.28 19.00
CA GLU A 87 7.65 -26.59 18.05
C GLU A 87 8.26 -27.60 17.07
N GLY A 88 8.03 -27.39 15.78
CA GLY A 88 8.50 -28.30 14.73
C GLY A 88 7.59 -29.51 14.47
N SER A 89 6.38 -29.53 15.03
CA SER A 89 5.34 -30.48 14.61
C SER A 89 5.01 -30.34 13.12
N LEU A 90 4.54 -31.44 12.51
CA LEU A 90 4.17 -31.47 11.09
C LEU A 90 3.08 -30.44 10.76
N GLU A 91 2.09 -30.29 11.65
CA GLU A 91 1.01 -29.33 11.53
C GLU A 91 1.52 -27.89 11.57
N GLU A 92 2.51 -27.59 12.42
CA GLU A 92 3.15 -26.27 12.45
C GLU A 92 3.93 -26.01 11.15
N ILE A 93 4.70 -26.98 10.67
CA ILE A 93 5.48 -26.84 9.42
C ILE A 93 4.55 -26.55 8.23
N ILE A 94 3.47 -27.31 8.10
CA ILE A 94 2.45 -27.11 7.05
C ILE A 94 1.80 -25.73 7.19
N TRP A 95 1.48 -25.30 8.42
CA TRP A 95 0.93 -23.97 8.66
C TRP A 95 1.91 -22.83 8.31
N GLN A 96 3.20 -23.01 8.59
CA GLN A 96 4.24 -22.05 8.19
C GLN A 96 4.36 -21.95 6.67
N LEU A 97 4.30 -23.07 5.94
CA LEU A 97 4.26 -23.06 4.48
C LEU A 97 3.00 -22.37 3.94
N ALA A 98 1.83 -22.63 4.53
CA ALA A 98 0.58 -21.96 4.15
C ALA A 98 0.70 -20.43 4.27
N LYS A 99 1.27 -19.93 5.37
CA LYS A 99 1.58 -18.50 5.55
C LYS A 99 2.58 -17.98 4.52
N ALA A 100 3.58 -18.77 4.14
CA ALA A 100 4.55 -18.37 3.11
C ALA A 100 3.87 -18.15 1.75
N TYR A 101 2.91 -18.98 1.34
CA TYR A 101 2.14 -18.76 0.10
C TYR A 101 1.31 -17.48 0.16
N VAL A 102 0.69 -17.19 1.31
CA VAL A 102 -0.01 -15.90 1.53
C VAL A 102 0.97 -14.74 1.40
N ALA A 103 2.15 -14.84 2.01
CA ALA A 103 3.17 -13.79 1.93
C ALA A 103 3.73 -13.59 0.52
N VAL A 104 3.80 -14.65 -0.31
CA VAL A 104 4.14 -14.54 -1.75
C VAL A 104 3.09 -13.75 -2.52
N ASN A 105 1.80 -14.08 -2.32
CA ASN A 105 0.70 -13.33 -2.93
C ASN A 105 0.75 -11.86 -2.50
N ASP A 106 0.89 -11.62 -1.19
CA ASP A 106 0.90 -10.27 -0.62
C ASP A 106 2.10 -9.46 -1.06
N SER A 107 3.29 -10.07 -1.21
CA SER A 107 4.47 -9.38 -1.74
C SER A 107 4.28 -8.97 -3.21
N GLY A 108 3.73 -9.86 -4.05
CA GLY A 108 3.43 -9.50 -5.43
C GLY A 108 2.34 -8.42 -5.56
N TYR A 109 1.31 -8.47 -4.73
CA TYR A 109 0.26 -7.45 -4.70
C TYR A 109 0.79 -6.11 -4.18
N HIS A 110 1.57 -6.13 -3.10
CA HIS A 110 2.17 -4.93 -2.52
C HIS A 110 3.06 -4.20 -3.54
N GLU A 111 4.02 -4.88 -4.15
CA GLU A 111 4.96 -4.27 -5.10
C GLU A 111 4.25 -3.75 -6.36
N LEU A 112 3.38 -4.56 -6.98
CA LEU A 112 2.80 -4.24 -8.28
C LEU A 112 1.60 -3.30 -8.20
N ILE A 113 0.84 -3.37 -7.09
CA ILE A 113 -0.45 -2.69 -6.95
C ILE A 113 -0.36 -1.60 -5.88
N SER A 114 -0.12 -1.96 -4.63
CA SER A 114 -0.14 -0.99 -3.52
C SER A 114 0.96 0.07 -3.63
N HIS A 115 2.15 -0.33 -4.09
CA HIS A 115 3.28 0.55 -4.30
C HIS A 115 3.28 1.09 -5.74
N PHE A 116 3.65 0.29 -6.75
CA PHE A 116 3.79 0.80 -8.12
C PHE A 116 2.52 1.43 -8.69
N LEU A 117 1.40 0.69 -8.77
CA LEU A 117 0.19 1.20 -9.43
C LEU A 117 -0.43 2.37 -8.66
N HIS A 118 -0.68 2.18 -7.36
CA HIS A 118 -1.43 3.14 -6.54
C HIS A 118 -0.61 4.36 -6.12
N THR A 119 0.69 4.41 -6.41
CA THR A 119 1.53 5.60 -6.18
C THR A 119 2.25 6.04 -7.46
N HIS A 120 3.34 5.38 -7.84
CA HIS A 120 4.19 5.74 -8.98
C HIS A 120 3.40 5.99 -10.27
N ALA A 121 2.63 4.99 -10.71
CA ALA A 121 1.97 5.03 -12.01
C ALA A 121 0.81 6.04 -12.06
N VAL A 122 0.02 6.13 -10.99
CA VAL A 122 -1.15 7.03 -10.96
C VAL A 122 -0.79 8.49 -10.76
N ILE A 123 0.38 8.82 -10.18
CA ILE A 123 0.80 10.21 -9.98
C ILE A 123 1.48 10.81 -11.22
N GLU A 124 2.19 10.03 -12.03
CA GLU A 124 2.91 10.56 -13.21
C GLU A 124 2.00 11.39 -14.16
N PRO A 125 0.74 11.00 -14.46
CA PRO A 125 -0.19 11.83 -15.21
C PRO A 125 -0.47 13.21 -14.58
N PHE A 126 -0.54 13.31 -13.25
CA PHE A 126 -0.69 14.59 -12.54
C PHE A 126 0.54 15.47 -12.71
N VAL A 127 1.74 14.89 -12.67
CA VAL A 127 2.98 15.64 -12.90
C VAL A 127 2.96 16.28 -14.30
N ILE A 128 2.61 15.48 -15.30
CA ILE A 128 2.59 15.91 -16.71
C ILE A 128 1.54 17.00 -16.93
N ALA A 129 0.29 16.78 -16.50
CA ALA A 129 -0.79 17.75 -16.69
C ALA A 129 -0.52 19.07 -15.94
N THR A 130 0.00 18.99 -14.72
CA THR A 130 0.33 20.19 -13.90
C THR A 130 1.36 21.06 -14.61
N ASN A 131 2.43 20.47 -15.14
CA ASN A 131 3.47 21.22 -15.87
C ASN A 131 3.01 21.75 -17.23
N ARG A 132 2.00 21.13 -17.85
CA ARG A 132 1.49 21.54 -19.17
C ARG A 132 0.43 22.62 -19.10
N GLN A 133 -0.40 22.61 -18.04
CA GLN A 133 -1.62 23.41 -17.99
C GLN A 133 -1.64 24.46 -16.89
N LEU A 134 -0.81 24.34 -15.86
CA LEU A 134 -0.74 25.32 -14.78
C LEU A 134 0.58 26.09 -14.88
N SER A 135 0.49 27.42 -14.95
CA SER A 135 1.67 28.29 -14.94
C SER A 135 2.45 28.14 -13.64
N VAL A 136 3.77 28.38 -13.68
CA VAL A 136 4.62 28.34 -12.46
C VAL A 136 4.18 29.36 -11.39
N VAL A 137 3.42 30.38 -11.77
CA VAL A 137 2.83 31.35 -10.82
C VAL A 137 1.46 30.93 -10.30
N HIS A 138 0.81 29.94 -10.91
CA HIS A 138 -0.52 29.46 -10.55
C HIS A 138 -0.51 28.89 -9.12
N PRO A 139 -1.49 29.23 -8.26
CA PRO A 139 -1.49 28.79 -6.86
C PRO A 139 -1.51 27.25 -6.74
N ILE A 140 -2.27 26.55 -7.57
CA ILE A 140 -2.32 25.09 -7.54
C ILE A 140 -1.02 24.45 -8.07
N PHE A 141 -0.30 25.10 -8.98
CA PHE A 141 1.05 24.66 -9.35
C PHE A 141 1.98 24.75 -8.14
N LYS A 142 2.03 25.91 -7.47
CA LYS A 142 2.86 26.11 -6.27
C LYS A 142 2.50 25.15 -5.13
N LEU A 143 1.24 24.78 -5.00
CA LEU A 143 0.76 23.80 -4.02
C LEU A 143 1.27 22.39 -4.33
N LEU A 144 1.10 21.91 -5.57
CA LEU A 144 1.34 20.52 -5.94
C LEU A 144 2.78 20.22 -6.35
N HIS A 145 3.50 21.18 -6.93
CA HIS A 145 4.83 20.96 -7.49
C HIS A 145 5.85 20.29 -6.54
N PRO A 146 5.95 20.66 -5.24
CA PRO A 146 6.86 19.97 -4.31
C PRO A 146 6.58 18.47 -4.19
N HIS A 147 5.34 18.06 -4.43
CA HIS A 147 4.88 16.68 -4.33
C HIS A 147 5.15 15.86 -5.60
N PHE A 148 5.87 16.42 -6.56
CA PHE A 148 6.26 15.76 -7.81
C PHE A 148 7.77 15.65 -8.01
N ARG A 149 8.58 16.07 -7.03
CA ARG A 149 10.05 15.96 -7.08
C ARG A 149 10.45 14.52 -7.40
N ASP A 150 11.32 14.37 -8.39
CA ASP A 150 11.89 13.11 -8.89
C ASP A 150 10.93 12.03 -9.40
N THR A 151 9.60 12.18 -9.27
CA THR A 151 8.64 11.12 -9.64
C THR A 151 8.75 10.67 -11.09
N MET A 152 8.87 11.60 -12.06
CA MET A 152 9.07 11.21 -13.46
C MET A 152 10.45 10.58 -13.70
N ASN A 153 11.48 11.01 -12.97
CA ASN A 153 12.84 10.50 -13.12
C ASN A 153 12.91 9.04 -12.63
N ILE A 154 12.42 8.77 -11.42
CA ILE A 154 12.39 7.42 -10.89
C ILE A 154 11.48 6.50 -11.70
N ASN A 155 10.33 6.97 -12.17
CA ASN A 155 9.46 6.18 -13.03
C ASN A 155 10.11 5.86 -14.38
N ALA A 156 10.85 6.80 -14.97
CA ALA A 156 11.59 6.55 -16.21
C ALA A 156 12.68 5.49 -16.03
N LEU A 157 13.45 5.56 -14.93
CA LEU A 157 14.42 4.53 -14.58
C LEU A 157 13.72 3.19 -14.31
N GLY A 158 12.61 3.19 -13.57
CA GLY A 158 11.79 2.01 -13.30
C GLY A 158 11.35 1.33 -14.60
N ARG A 159 10.85 2.09 -15.59
CA ARG A 159 10.51 1.58 -16.93
C ARG A 159 11.71 0.96 -17.65
N GLN A 160 12.92 1.43 -17.41
CA GLN A 160 14.12 0.97 -18.11
C GLN A 160 14.72 -0.31 -17.51
N VAL A 161 14.71 -0.45 -16.18
CA VAL A 161 15.45 -1.53 -15.49
C VAL A 161 14.61 -2.41 -14.57
N LEU A 162 13.46 -1.92 -14.10
CA LEU A 162 12.66 -2.58 -13.07
C LEU A 162 11.48 -3.33 -13.68
N ILE A 163 10.63 -2.64 -14.43
CA ILE A 163 9.33 -3.15 -14.93
C ILE A 163 9.33 -3.50 -16.42
N ASN A 164 10.46 -3.37 -17.10
CA ASN A 164 10.62 -3.81 -18.49
C ASN A 164 10.54 -5.34 -18.60
N GLY A 165 10.26 -5.84 -19.81
CA GLY A 165 10.33 -7.27 -20.10
C GLY A 165 11.73 -7.82 -19.79
N GLY A 166 11.79 -8.89 -18.99
CA GLY A 166 13.03 -9.46 -18.44
C GLY A 166 13.72 -8.61 -17.37
N GLY A 167 13.09 -7.53 -16.89
CA GLY A 167 13.59 -6.65 -15.84
C GLY A 167 13.54 -7.29 -14.44
N LEU A 168 13.96 -6.52 -13.43
CA LEU A 168 14.10 -7.03 -12.06
C LEU A 168 12.78 -7.53 -11.48
N MET A 169 11.64 -6.84 -11.68
CA MET A 169 10.35 -7.30 -11.13
C MET A 169 9.91 -8.65 -11.73
N GLU A 170 10.08 -8.85 -13.04
CA GLU A 170 9.75 -10.13 -13.67
C GLU A 170 10.69 -11.26 -13.19
N PHE A 171 11.92 -10.92 -12.80
CA PHE A 171 12.89 -11.90 -12.31
C PHE A 171 12.67 -12.27 -10.84
N THR A 172 12.19 -11.34 -10.01
CA THR A 172 12.13 -11.48 -8.55
C THR A 172 10.73 -11.68 -7.97
N LEU A 173 9.65 -11.51 -8.75
CA LEU A 173 8.28 -11.72 -8.30
C LEU A 173 7.62 -12.93 -8.97
N TYR A 174 6.70 -13.59 -8.24
CA TYR A 174 6.03 -14.80 -8.71
C TYR A 174 5.24 -14.67 -10.03
N PRO A 175 4.62 -13.52 -10.41
CA PRO A 175 3.91 -13.41 -11.67
C PRO A 175 4.84 -13.44 -12.89
N ALA A 176 6.14 -13.23 -12.68
CA ALA A 176 7.16 -13.16 -13.72
C ALA A 176 6.74 -12.24 -14.88
N LYS A 177 6.75 -12.73 -16.13
CA LYS A 177 6.35 -11.98 -17.33
C LYS A 177 4.92 -11.42 -17.34
N TYR A 178 4.09 -11.75 -16.35
CA TYR A 178 2.73 -11.25 -16.22
C TYR A 178 2.61 -10.05 -15.27
N CYS A 179 3.71 -9.58 -14.66
CA CYS A 179 3.70 -8.48 -13.67
C CYS A 179 2.94 -7.23 -14.16
N MET A 180 3.28 -6.69 -15.34
CA MET A 180 2.65 -5.46 -15.85
C MET A 180 1.25 -5.67 -16.40
N GLU A 181 0.97 -6.83 -17.00
CA GLU A 181 -0.39 -7.20 -17.39
C GLU A 181 -1.32 -7.30 -16.17
N PHE A 182 -0.80 -7.87 -15.07
CA PHE A 182 -1.51 -7.99 -13.81
C PHE A 182 -1.86 -6.61 -13.23
N SER A 183 -0.87 -5.72 -13.12
CA SER A 183 -1.09 -4.33 -12.67
C SER A 183 -2.11 -3.58 -13.55
N SER A 184 -2.02 -3.72 -14.88
CA SER A 184 -2.98 -3.13 -15.81
C SER A 184 -4.41 -3.65 -15.63
N SER A 185 -4.59 -4.95 -15.35
CA SER A 185 -5.90 -5.52 -15.06
C SER A 185 -6.51 -4.92 -13.79
N LEU A 186 -5.70 -4.72 -12.75
CA LEU A 186 -6.15 -4.14 -11.48
C LEU A 186 -6.50 -2.65 -11.61
N TYR A 187 -5.82 -1.92 -12.50
CA TYR A 187 -6.16 -0.53 -12.81
C TYR A 187 -7.61 -0.36 -13.30
N LYS A 188 -8.22 -1.40 -13.88
CA LYS A 188 -9.64 -1.38 -14.27
C LYS A 188 -10.58 -1.15 -13.08
N HIS A 189 -10.18 -1.54 -11.87
CA HIS A 189 -10.95 -1.35 -10.63
C HIS A 189 -10.45 -0.17 -9.79
N TRP A 190 -9.40 0.52 -10.24
CA TRP A 190 -8.89 1.72 -9.55
C TRP A 190 -9.91 2.85 -9.65
N ASN A 191 -10.08 3.59 -8.56
CA ASN A 191 -10.96 4.74 -8.46
C ASN A 191 -10.24 5.84 -7.68
N PHE A 192 -10.09 7.01 -8.30
CA PHE A 192 -9.37 8.14 -7.70
C PHE A 192 -9.96 8.57 -6.35
N THR A 193 -11.30 8.68 -6.27
CA THR A 193 -11.98 9.16 -5.06
C THR A 193 -11.85 8.19 -3.89
N GLU A 194 -11.60 6.92 -4.17
CA GLU A 194 -11.38 5.89 -3.17
C GLU A 194 -9.92 5.83 -2.68
N GLN A 195 -9.00 6.58 -3.29
CA GLN A 195 -7.62 6.70 -2.80
C GLN A 195 -7.48 7.66 -1.62
N ALA A 196 -8.54 8.45 -1.34
CA ALA A 196 -8.63 9.21 -0.11
C ALA A 196 -8.68 8.25 1.09
N LEU A 197 -7.77 8.38 2.05
CA LEU A 197 -7.66 7.43 3.18
C LEU A 197 -8.99 7.19 3.92
N PRO A 198 -9.81 8.22 4.23
CA PRO A 198 -11.12 8.00 4.82
C PRO A 198 -12.06 7.14 3.97
N GLN A 199 -12.01 7.27 2.63
CA GLN A 199 -12.84 6.51 1.71
C GLN A 199 -12.33 5.08 1.55
N ASP A 200 -11.02 4.89 1.44
CA ASP A 200 -10.38 3.56 1.43
C ASP A 200 -10.75 2.75 2.68
N LEU A 201 -10.61 3.34 3.88
CA LEU A 201 -10.92 2.67 5.14
C LEU A 201 -12.39 2.25 5.21
N LYS A 202 -13.33 3.07 4.71
CA LYS A 202 -14.75 2.71 4.64
C LYS A 202 -14.99 1.62 3.60
N LYS A 203 -14.42 1.74 2.41
CA LYS A 203 -14.57 0.77 1.30
C LYS A 203 -14.14 -0.63 1.73
N ARG A 204 -13.01 -0.73 2.43
CA ARG A 204 -12.48 -2.01 2.95
C ARG A 204 -13.21 -2.52 4.20
N GLY A 205 -14.19 -1.78 4.70
CA GLY A 205 -14.90 -2.12 5.93
C GLY A 205 -14.03 -2.01 7.19
N MET A 206 -12.97 -1.19 7.16
CA MET A 206 -12.07 -0.96 8.30
C MET A 206 -12.54 0.19 9.20
N ALA A 207 -13.47 1.01 8.72
CA ALA A 207 -14.05 2.13 9.45
C ALA A 207 -15.52 2.34 9.10
N VAL A 208 -16.27 2.93 10.02
CA VAL A 208 -17.65 3.40 9.79
C VAL A 208 -17.76 4.90 10.05
N PRO A 209 -18.71 5.61 9.41
CA PRO A 209 -18.99 7.00 9.72
C PRO A 209 -19.30 7.21 11.21
N ASP A 210 -18.66 8.20 11.80
CA ASP A 210 -18.89 8.61 13.19
C ASP A 210 -18.64 10.12 13.33
N PRO A 211 -19.67 10.97 13.21
CA PRO A 211 -19.52 12.42 13.21
C PRO A 211 -18.94 13.02 14.49
N VAL A 212 -18.97 12.30 15.61
CA VAL A 212 -18.41 12.79 16.89
C VAL A 212 -16.94 12.43 17.06
N SER A 213 -16.43 11.47 16.28
CA SER A 213 -15.01 11.11 16.27
C SER A 213 -14.17 12.20 15.58
N LYS A 214 -12.92 12.37 16.03
CA LYS A 214 -11.97 13.39 15.54
C LYS A 214 -11.93 13.51 14.00
N HIS A 215 -11.95 12.37 13.33
CA HIS A 215 -11.81 12.27 11.87
C HIS A 215 -13.13 11.98 11.14
N GLY A 216 -14.27 12.10 11.83
CA GLY A 216 -15.59 11.75 11.28
C GLY A 216 -15.78 10.24 11.04
N LEU A 217 -14.87 9.41 11.56
CA LEU A 217 -14.82 7.96 11.37
C LEU A 217 -14.46 7.26 12.67
N ARG A 218 -15.04 6.08 12.87
CA ARG A 218 -14.64 5.13 13.92
C ARG A 218 -14.06 3.88 13.27
N LEU A 219 -12.80 3.57 13.61
CA LEU A 219 -12.14 2.35 13.16
C LEU A 219 -12.76 1.11 13.82
N LEU A 220 -12.81 -0.01 13.10
CA LEU A 220 -13.26 -1.29 13.62
C LEU A 220 -12.16 -2.03 14.39
N ILE A 221 -10.90 -1.78 14.03
CA ILE A 221 -9.72 -2.14 14.82
C ILE A 221 -9.22 -0.83 15.42
N LYS A 222 -9.24 -0.71 16.75
CA LYS A 222 -9.01 0.59 17.40
C LYS A 222 -7.56 1.03 17.23
N ASP A 223 -6.63 0.12 17.48
CA ASP A 223 -5.21 0.28 17.29
C ASP A 223 -4.78 -0.33 15.94
N TYR A 224 -5.26 0.25 14.83
CA TYR A 224 -4.74 -0.05 13.49
C TYR A 224 -3.68 1.01 13.13
N PRO A 225 -2.36 0.74 13.28
CA PRO A 225 -1.35 1.79 13.30
C PRO A 225 -1.31 2.65 12.04
N TYR A 226 -1.36 2.02 10.86
CA TYR A 226 -1.44 2.72 9.56
C TYR A 226 -2.64 3.67 9.48
N ALA A 227 -3.83 3.22 9.89
CA ALA A 227 -5.05 4.02 9.79
C ALA A 227 -5.07 5.14 10.84
N VAL A 228 -4.68 4.85 12.07
CA VAL A 228 -4.67 5.80 13.19
C VAL A 228 -3.70 6.95 12.91
N ASP A 229 -2.47 6.65 12.48
CA ASP A 229 -1.47 7.67 12.17
C ASP A 229 -1.77 8.34 10.84
N GLY A 230 -2.22 7.55 9.85
CA GLY A 230 -2.56 8.05 8.51
C GLY A 230 -3.69 9.07 8.55
N LEU A 231 -4.72 8.88 9.39
CA LEU A 231 -5.81 9.84 9.51
C LEU A 231 -5.37 11.18 10.15
N ASP A 232 -4.37 11.14 11.02
CA ASP A 232 -3.75 12.35 11.59
C ASP A 232 -2.96 13.12 10.52
N ILE A 233 -2.19 12.42 9.68
CA ILE A 233 -1.47 13.02 8.53
C ILE A 233 -2.46 13.54 7.47
N TRP A 234 -3.45 12.73 7.09
CA TRP A 234 -4.50 13.11 6.13
C TRP A 234 -5.19 14.41 6.55
N SER A 235 -5.59 14.50 7.82
CA SER A 235 -6.24 15.70 8.35
C SER A 235 -5.32 16.93 8.32
N ALA A 236 -4.02 16.77 8.60
CA ALA A 236 -3.05 17.85 8.48
C ALA A 236 -2.93 18.35 7.03
N ILE A 237 -2.82 17.42 6.06
CA ILE A 237 -2.76 17.75 4.62
C ILE A 237 -4.05 18.45 4.19
N ARG A 238 -5.21 17.89 4.54
CA ARG A 238 -6.51 18.46 4.14
C ARG A 238 -6.70 19.87 4.67
N ASN A 239 -6.33 20.11 5.92
CA ASN A 239 -6.40 21.45 6.53
C ASN A 239 -5.44 22.43 5.86
N TRP A 240 -4.22 21.99 5.51
CA TRP A 240 -3.28 22.78 4.74
C TRP A 240 -3.87 23.18 3.38
N VAL A 241 -4.35 22.22 2.60
CA VAL A 241 -4.95 22.45 1.28
C VAL A 241 -6.17 23.35 1.38
N ALA A 242 -7.07 23.12 2.34
CA ALA A 242 -8.27 23.93 2.54
C ALA A 242 -7.93 25.39 2.88
N ASN A 243 -6.97 25.61 3.78
CA ASN A 243 -6.52 26.95 4.13
C ASN A 243 -5.86 27.66 2.95
N TYR A 244 -4.97 26.98 2.23
CA TYR A 244 -4.24 27.52 1.09
C TYR A 244 -5.19 27.88 -0.06
N THR A 245 -6.03 26.93 -0.51
CA THR A 245 -6.98 27.14 -1.61
C THR A 245 -7.98 28.26 -1.32
N SER A 246 -8.42 28.40 -0.06
CA SER A 246 -9.32 29.48 0.37
C SER A 246 -8.69 30.88 0.30
N LEU A 247 -7.36 31.01 0.19
CA LEU A 247 -6.70 32.29 -0.06
C LEU A 247 -6.97 32.79 -1.48
N TYR A 248 -6.96 31.89 -2.46
CA TYR A 248 -7.04 32.21 -3.89
C TYR A 248 -8.46 32.05 -4.47
N TYR A 249 -9.23 31.07 -4.00
CA TYR A 249 -10.58 30.79 -4.48
C TYR A 249 -11.63 31.09 -3.39
N LYS A 250 -12.25 32.27 -3.48
CA LYS A 250 -13.26 32.74 -2.52
C LYS A 250 -14.65 32.17 -2.77
N THR A 251 -14.95 31.81 -4.01
CA THR A 251 -16.25 31.30 -4.46
C THR A 251 -16.07 30.13 -5.43
N ASP A 252 -17.09 29.31 -5.59
CA ASP A 252 -17.11 28.25 -6.59
C ASP A 252 -17.05 28.80 -8.03
N ASP A 253 -17.56 30.02 -8.25
CA ASP A 253 -17.41 30.70 -9.54
C ASP A 253 -15.95 30.98 -9.90
N ALA A 254 -15.09 31.27 -8.92
CA ALA A 254 -13.66 31.43 -9.16
C ALA A 254 -13.02 30.13 -9.65
N ILE A 255 -13.46 28.97 -9.13
CA ILE A 255 -13.02 27.65 -9.60
C ILE A 255 -13.47 27.41 -11.04
N ARG A 256 -14.74 27.67 -11.35
CA ARG A 256 -15.33 27.48 -12.68
C ARG A 256 -14.72 28.39 -13.75
N SER A 257 -14.30 29.59 -13.35
CA SER A 257 -13.78 30.61 -14.26
C SER A 257 -12.27 30.50 -14.50
N ASP A 258 -11.57 29.66 -13.73
CA ASP A 258 -10.14 29.44 -13.87
C ASP A 258 -9.83 28.50 -15.05
N VAL A 259 -9.44 29.09 -16.18
CA VAL A 259 -9.21 28.35 -17.42
C VAL A 259 -8.02 27.38 -17.31
N GLU A 260 -6.97 27.74 -16.59
CA GLU A 260 -5.80 26.86 -16.38
C GLU A 260 -6.23 25.65 -15.55
N LEU A 261 -6.95 25.86 -14.45
CA LEU A 261 -7.45 24.78 -13.59
C LEU A 261 -8.42 23.85 -14.31
N GLN A 262 -9.37 24.40 -15.09
CA GLN A 262 -10.32 23.59 -15.86
C GLN A 262 -9.61 22.77 -16.94
N THR A 263 -8.63 23.35 -17.63
CA THR A 263 -7.89 22.65 -18.70
C THR A 263 -6.95 21.60 -18.12
N TRP A 264 -6.31 21.89 -16.98
CA TRP A 264 -5.50 20.94 -16.20
C TRP A 264 -6.29 19.70 -15.83
N TRP A 265 -7.45 19.89 -15.20
CA TRP A 265 -8.27 18.77 -14.76
C TRP A 265 -8.83 17.97 -15.94
N LYS A 266 -9.22 18.66 -17.01
CA LYS A 266 -9.68 18.03 -18.25
C LYS A 266 -8.60 17.17 -18.89
N GLU A 267 -7.39 17.70 -19.10
CA GLU A 267 -6.29 16.93 -19.71
C GLU A 267 -5.90 15.75 -18.83
N LEU A 268 -5.85 15.93 -17.51
CA LEU A 268 -5.57 14.85 -16.57
C LEU A 268 -6.54 13.67 -16.74
N VAL A 269 -7.85 13.94 -16.79
CA VAL A 269 -8.88 12.88 -16.88
C VAL A 269 -8.98 12.31 -18.30
N GLU A 270 -9.03 13.16 -19.33
CA GLU A 270 -9.29 12.73 -20.70
C GLU A 270 -8.04 12.18 -21.42
N VAL A 271 -6.84 12.59 -20.98
CA VAL A 271 -5.56 12.19 -21.60
C VAL A 271 -4.69 11.41 -20.61
N GLY A 272 -4.48 11.95 -19.41
CA GLY A 272 -3.61 11.34 -18.39
C GLY A 272 -4.11 9.97 -17.90
N HIS A 273 -5.41 9.90 -17.58
CA HIS A 273 -6.12 8.68 -17.21
C HIS A 273 -7.20 8.31 -18.25
N ALA A 274 -6.85 8.44 -19.54
CA ALA A 274 -7.79 8.32 -20.66
C ALA A 274 -8.64 7.05 -20.66
N ASP A 275 -8.11 5.92 -20.18
CA ASP A 275 -8.81 4.64 -20.09
C ASP A 275 -9.95 4.64 -19.06
N LYS A 276 -9.99 5.64 -18.18
CA LYS A 276 -10.99 5.83 -17.14
C LYS A 276 -11.76 7.14 -17.26
N ARG A 277 -11.60 7.88 -18.36
CA ARG A 277 -12.21 9.21 -18.54
C ARG A 277 -13.75 9.23 -18.40
N ASP A 278 -14.38 8.11 -18.77
CA ASP A 278 -15.84 7.96 -18.80
C ASP A 278 -16.42 7.51 -17.45
N GLU A 279 -15.57 7.29 -16.44
CA GLU A 279 -16.00 6.87 -15.11
C GLU A 279 -16.77 7.98 -14.38
N PRO A 280 -17.92 7.67 -13.74
CA PRO A 280 -18.80 8.67 -13.18
C PRO A 280 -18.26 9.34 -11.91
N TRP A 281 -17.29 8.70 -11.24
CA TRP A 281 -16.76 9.14 -9.95
C TRP A 281 -15.74 10.27 -10.05
N TRP A 282 -15.27 10.64 -11.25
CA TRP A 282 -14.38 11.79 -11.39
C TRP A 282 -15.04 13.08 -10.89
N PRO A 283 -14.40 13.81 -9.95
CA PRO A 283 -14.78 15.17 -9.61
C PRO A 283 -14.95 16.04 -10.86
N LYS A 284 -15.93 16.94 -10.86
CA LYS A 284 -16.17 17.82 -12.02
C LYS A 284 -15.31 19.07 -12.00
N MET A 285 -14.58 19.30 -10.92
CA MET A 285 -13.76 20.48 -10.65
C MET A 285 -14.56 21.78 -10.75
N ARG A 286 -15.76 21.81 -10.13
CA ARG A 286 -16.71 22.94 -10.22
C ARG A 286 -16.88 23.74 -8.95
N ASN A 287 -16.35 23.25 -7.83
CA ASN A 287 -16.46 23.87 -6.52
C ASN A 287 -15.18 23.66 -5.71
N ARG A 288 -15.05 24.42 -4.63
CA ARG A 288 -13.83 24.40 -3.82
C ARG A 288 -13.62 23.07 -3.10
N ASP A 289 -14.68 22.38 -2.68
CA ASP A 289 -14.56 21.10 -1.97
C ASP A 289 -13.98 20.01 -2.88
N GLU A 290 -14.39 19.97 -4.14
CA GLU A 290 -13.81 19.07 -5.15
C GLU A 290 -12.32 19.34 -5.37
N LEU A 291 -11.90 20.60 -5.42
CA LEU A 291 -10.48 20.98 -5.53
C LEU A 291 -9.70 20.57 -4.28
N ILE A 292 -10.24 20.86 -3.10
CA ILE A 292 -9.59 20.51 -1.82
C ILE A 292 -9.40 19.00 -1.72
N GLU A 293 -10.45 18.22 -1.97
CA GLU A 293 -10.38 16.76 -1.85
C GLU A 293 -9.42 16.15 -2.88
N SER A 294 -9.45 16.66 -4.12
CA SER A 294 -8.56 16.18 -5.19
C SER A 294 -7.09 16.48 -4.88
N CYS A 295 -6.76 17.71 -4.49
CA CYS A 295 -5.40 18.08 -4.11
C CYS A 295 -4.94 17.34 -2.84
N THR A 296 -5.81 17.17 -1.85
CA THR A 296 -5.51 16.38 -0.64
C THR A 296 -5.18 14.94 -1.00
N THR A 297 -5.97 14.33 -1.88
CA THR A 297 -5.75 12.96 -2.36
C THR A 297 -4.42 12.82 -3.11
N VAL A 298 -4.11 13.75 -4.01
CA VAL A 298 -2.84 13.75 -4.75
C VAL A 298 -1.64 13.88 -3.79
N ILE A 299 -1.69 14.82 -2.85
CA ILE A 299 -0.62 15.01 -1.87
C ILE A 299 -0.50 13.78 -0.98
N TRP A 300 -1.61 13.20 -0.52
CA TRP A 300 -1.62 11.97 0.27
C TRP A 300 -0.96 10.80 -0.47
N ILE A 301 -1.31 10.57 -1.74
CA ILE A 301 -0.74 9.50 -2.55
C ILE A 301 0.77 9.72 -2.72
N ALA A 302 1.17 10.92 -3.13
CA ALA A 302 2.56 11.25 -3.45
C ALA A 302 3.48 11.24 -2.21
N SER A 303 2.93 11.51 -1.03
CA SER A 303 3.71 11.58 0.22
C SER A 303 3.45 10.36 1.12
N ALA A 304 2.45 10.42 1.97
CA ALA A 304 2.25 9.49 3.08
C ALA A 304 1.87 8.06 2.64
N LEU A 305 1.07 7.89 1.58
CA LEU A 305 0.74 6.56 1.06
C LEU A 305 1.97 5.88 0.46
N HIS A 306 2.73 6.61 -0.35
CA HIS A 306 4.01 6.14 -0.88
C HIS A 306 4.97 5.80 0.26
N ALA A 307 5.16 6.69 1.23
CA ALA A 307 6.05 6.45 2.36
C ALA A 307 5.68 5.18 3.15
N ALA A 308 4.38 4.99 3.44
CA ALA A 308 3.87 3.83 4.17
C ALA A 308 4.03 2.50 3.42
N THR A 309 4.12 2.54 2.08
CA THR A 309 4.30 1.35 1.24
C THR A 309 5.75 1.15 0.77
N ASN A 310 6.60 2.17 0.86
CA ASN A 310 7.96 2.14 0.35
C ASN A 310 9.03 1.93 1.44
N PHE A 311 9.11 2.78 2.47
CA PHE A 311 10.25 2.80 3.39
C PHE A 311 10.26 1.64 4.42
N GLY A 312 9.19 0.85 4.43
CA GLY A 312 9.11 -0.40 5.21
C GLY A 312 9.67 -1.61 4.49
N GLN A 313 9.97 -1.53 3.18
CA GLN A 313 10.35 -2.69 2.37
C GLN A 313 11.55 -3.41 2.97
N TYR A 314 12.69 -2.76 3.21
CA TYR A 314 13.85 -3.45 3.77
C TYR A 314 13.62 -3.89 5.22
N THR A 315 12.96 -3.07 6.04
CA THR A 315 12.71 -3.38 7.47
C THR A 315 11.91 -4.66 7.63
N TYR A 316 10.89 -4.89 6.79
CA TYR A 316 10.04 -6.09 6.87
C TYR A 316 10.47 -7.21 5.92
N ALA A 317 11.01 -6.90 4.74
CA ALA A 317 11.34 -7.88 3.69
C ALA A 317 12.84 -8.16 3.51
N GLY A 318 13.72 -7.44 4.23
CA GLY A 318 15.16 -7.72 4.25
C GLY A 318 15.50 -9.12 4.80
N TYR A 319 14.60 -9.70 5.61
CA TYR A 319 14.60 -11.12 5.93
C TYR A 319 13.59 -11.86 5.04
N MET A 320 14.07 -12.38 3.91
CA MET A 320 13.23 -12.96 2.85
C MET A 320 12.25 -14.05 3.32
N PRO A 321 12.53 -14.91 4.32
CA PRO A 321 11.52 -15.83 4.86
C PRO A 321 10.26 -15.16 5.43
N ASN A 322 10.35 -13.90 5.88
CA ASN A 322 9.19 -13.13 6.36
C ASN A 322 8.33 -12.58 5.20
N ARG A 323 8.95 -12.22 4.08
CA ARG A 323 8.30 -11.65 2.88
C ARG A 323 8.83 -12.31 1.60
N PRO A 324 8.60 -13.61 1.40
CA PRO A 324 9.02 -14.29 0.19
C PRO A 324 8.27 -13.71 -1.01
N THR A 325 8.95 -13.59 -2.14
CA THR A 325 8.43 -12.98 -3.36
C THR A 325 8.06 -14.00 -4.44
N ILE A 326 8.57 -15.23 -4.33
CA ILE A 326 8.34 -16.35 -5.25
C ILE A 326 8.10 -17.62 -4.43
N SER A 327 7.09 -18.41 -4.80
CA SER A 327 6.99 -19.82 -4.44
C SER A 327 7.30 -20.69 -5.66
N ARG A 328 8.11 -21.74 -5.47
CA ARG A 328 8.69 -22.59 -6.54
C ARG A 328 8.18 -24.03 -6.55
N ARG A 329 7.46 -24.43 -5.50
CA ARG A 329 6.83 -25.73 -5.35
C ARG A 329 5.43 -25.55 -4.80
N PHE A 330 4.56 -26.53 -5.02
CA PHE A 330 3.29 -26.63 -4.32
C PHE A 330 3.50 -27.22 -2.92
N MET A 331 2.47 -27.11 -2.06
CA MET A 331 2.44 -27.82 -0.78
C MET A 331 2.76 -29.30 -1.00
N PRO A 332 3.74 -29.88 -0.27
CA PRO A 332 4.02 -31.31 -0.37
C PRO A 332 2.82 -32.15 0.07
N GLU A 333 2.54 -33.22 -0.69
CA GLU A 333 1.46 -34.17 -0.38
C GLU A 333 2.02 -35.45 0.25
N GLU A 334 1.26 -36.07 1.15
CA GLU A 334 1.65 -37.33 1.81
C GLU A 334 2.07 -38.40 0.79
N GLY A 335 3.16 -39.10 1.09
CA GLY A 335 3.73 -40.14 0.22
C GLY A 335 4.64 -39.64 -0.90
N THR A 336 4.90 -38.34 -1.00
CA THR A 336 5.88 -37.77 -1.93
C THR A 336 7.27 -37.60 -1.27
N LEU A 337 8.33 -37.55 -2.09
CA LEU A 337 9.70 -37.30 -1.60
C LEU A 337 9.82 -35.91 -0.96
N GLU A 338 9.08 -34.92 -1.47
CA GLU A 338 9.02 -33.57 -0.92
C GLU A 338 8.38 -33.54 0.47
N PHE A 339 7.41 -34.41 0.74
CA PHE A 339 6.78 -34.52 2.05
C PHE A 339 7.72 -35.16 3.07
N GLU A 340 8.45 -36.21 2.68
CA GLU A 340 9.50 -36.78 3.53
C GLU A 340 10.65 -35.77 3.77
N GLU A 341 11.08 -35.01 2.74
CA GLU A 341 12.06 -33.91 2.91
C GLU A 341 11.55 -32.87 3.92
N MET A 342 10.26 -32.52 3.88
CA MET A 342 9.65 -31.58 4.81
C MET A 342 9.59 -32.12 6.24
N ARG A 343 9.35 -33.43 6.43
CA ARG A 343 9.36 -34.08 7.75
C ARG A 343 10.76 -34.17 8.34
N GLU A 344 11.75 -34.56 7.54
CA GLU A 344 13.13 -34.75 7.99
C GLU A 344 13.88 -33.43 8.14
N ASN A 345 13.61 -32.46 7.27
CA ASN A 345 14.31 -31.17 7.23
C ASN A 345 13.37 -30.03 6.80
N PRO A 346 12.53 -29.53 7.73
CA PRO A 346 11.53 -28.51 7.43
C PRO A 346 12.13 -27.22 6.90
N ASP A 347 13.29 -26.78 7.42
CA ASP A 347 13.97 -25.57 6.95
C ASP A 347 14.39 -25.70 5.49
N ARG A 348 14.93 -26.85 5.10
CA ARG A 348 15.31 -27.12 3.71
C ARG A 348 14.08 -27.14 2.81
N ALA A 349 12.99 -27.77 3.22
CA ALA A 349 11.74 -27.77 2.46
C ALA A 349 11.16 -26.36 2.31
N PHE A 350 11.18 -25.56 3.38
CA PHE A 350 10.74 -24.16 3.37
C PHE A 350 11.58 -23.32 2.40
N LEU A 351 12.91 -23.35 2.53
CA LEU A 351 13.84 -22.61 1.67
C LEU A 351 13.82 -23.07 0.22
N ARG A 352 13.48 -24.33 -0.06
CA ARG A 352 13.26 -24.84 -1.42
C ARG A 352 11.91 -24.42 -2.00
N THR A 353 10.93 -24.12 -1.15
CA THR A 353 9.62 -23.65 -1.55
C THR A 353 9.64 -22.16 -1.87
N ILE A 354 10.23 -21.32 -1.02
CA ILE A 354 10.23 -19.86 -1.19
C ILE A 354 11.32 -19.35 -2.16
N THR A 355 11.50 -18.03 -2.28
CA THR A 355 12.43 -17.35 -3.19
C THR A 355 13.84 -17.98 -3.16
N ALA A 356 14.38 -18.28 -4.35
CA ALA A 356 15.71 -18.90 -4.43
C ALA A 356 16.81 -17.90 -4.14
N ARG A 357 17.98 -18.40 -3.71
CA ARG A 357 19.10 -17.58 -3.22
C ARG A 357 19.50 -16.43 -4.14
N LEU A 358 19.59 -16.64 -5.46
CA LEU A 358 19.98 -15.58 -6.39
C LEU A 358 18.91 -14.48 -6.45
N GLN A 359 17.63 -14.83 -6.58
CA GLN A 359 16.54 -13.86 -6.54
C GLN A 359 16.49 -13.13 -5.19
N THR A 360 16.77 -13.83 -4.08
CA THR A 360 16.82 -13.24 -2.75
C THR A 360 17.89 -12.15 -2.66
N LEU A 361 19.10 -12.42 -3.16
CA LEU A 361 20.19 -11.44 -3.15
C LEU A 361 19.82 -10.19 -3.94
N LEU A 362 19.29 -10.36 -5.15
CA LEU A 362 18.87 -9.23 -6.00
C LEU A 362 17.69 -8.47 -5.38
N GLY A 363 16.70 -9.18 -4.85
CA GLY A 363 15.52 -8.59 -4.22
C GLY A 363 15.88 -7.77 -2.98
N ILE A 364 16.71 -8.31 -2.08
CA ILE A 364 17.16 -7.61 -0.87
C ILE A 364 17.98 -6.37 -1.23
N SER A 365 18.92 -6.48 -2.17
CA SER A 365 19.71 -5.33 -2.62
C SER A 365 18.86 -4.23 -3.25
N LEU A 366 17.81 -4.60 -3.99
CA LEU A 366 16.86 -3.66 -4.55
C LEU A 366 16.10 -2.93 -3.44
N ILE A 367 15.42 -3.66 -2.55
CA ILE A 367 14.60 -3.03 -1.50
C ILE A 367 15.46 -2.26 -0.48
N GLU A 368 16.74 -2.62 -0.31
CA GLU A 368 17.71 -1.83 0.45
C GLU A 368 17.87 -0.44 -0.14
N LEU A 369 18.08 -0.35 -1.45
CA LEU A 369 18.18 0.93 -2.16
C LEU A 369 16.86 1.69 -2.06
N LEU A 370 15.73 1.03 -2.33
CA LEU A 370 14.41 1.68 -2.36
C LEU A 370 13.95 2.20 -0.98
N SER A 371 14.46 1.60 0.10
CA SER A 371 14.14 2.02 1.48
C SER A 371 15.07 3.11 2.03
N THR A 372 15.94 3.69 1.20
CA THR A 372 16.99 4.63 1.65
C THR A 372 16.60 6.07 1.32
N HIS A 373 16.53 6.93 2.34
CA HIS A 373 16.38 8.38 2.14
C HIS A 373 17.69 9.00 1.66
N SER A 374 17.62 9.83 0.61
CA SER A 374 18.77 10.61 0.13
C SER A 374 19.10 11.75 1.09
N SER A 375 20.32 12.29 0.99
CA SER A 375 20.77 13.39 1.86
C SER A 375 20.15 14.74 1.54
N ASP A 376 19.54 14.87 0.36
CA ASP A 376 18.92 16.07 -0.18
C ASP A 376 17.38 15.95 -0.27
N GLU A 377 16.81 15.00 0.48
CA GLU A 377 15.36 14.77 0.52
C GLU A 377 14.63 15.93 1.19
N PHE A 378 13.42 16.23 0.69
CA PHE A 378 12.50 17.19 1.30
C PHE A 378 11.28 16.46 1.84
N TYR A 379 11.13 16.50 3.16
CA TYR A 379 10.02 15.86 3.85
C TYR A 379 8.74 16.70 3.81
N LEU A 380 7.61 16.05 4.09
CA LEU A 380 6.31 16.67 4.15
C LEU A 380 6.32 17.86 5.13
N GLY A 381 5.86 19.02 4.67
CA GLY A 381 5.94 20.27 5.43
C GLY A 381 7.26 21.04 5.25
N GLN A 382 8.16 20.57 4.38
CA GLN A 382 9.36 21.28 3.94
C GLN A 382 9.26 21.69 2.48
N ARG A 383 10.09 22.65 2.05
CA ARG A 383 10.23 23.07 0.64
C ARG A 383 11.69 23.33 0.31
N ASP A 384 12.02 23.11 -0.95
CA ASP A 384 13.35 23.32 -1.53
C ASP A 384 13.71 24.79 -1.75
N THR A 385 12.70 25.65 -1.88
CA THR A 385 12.86 27.04 -2.27
C THR A 385 12.42 27.97 -1.13
N ALA A 386 13.38 28.68 -0.55
CA ALA A 386 13.08 29.79 0.36
C ALA A 386 12.32 30.88 -0.41
N GLY A 387 11.26 31.44 0.18
CA GLY A 387 10.46 32.48 -0.48
C GLY A 387 9.69 32.00 -1.71
N TRP A 388 9.30 30.72 -1.77
CA TRP A 388 8.48 30.12 -2.85
C TRP A 388 7.15 30.87 -3.12
N THR A 389 6.72 31.71 -2.19
CA THR A 389 5.60 32.64 -2.33
C THR A 389 5.95 33.99 -1.72
N ALA A 390 5.46 35.07 -2.35
CA ALA A 390 5.46 36.42 -1.78
C ALA A 390 4.21 36.69 -0.91
N GLU A 391 3.22 35.79 -0.97
CA GLU A 391 1.96 35.91 -0.22
C GLU A 391 2.17 35.47 1.24
N LEU A 392 2.19 36.42 2.17
CA LEU A 392 2.49 36.17 3.59
C LEU A 392 1.48 35.21 4.24
N GLU A 393 0.20 35.28 3.87
CA GLU A 393 -0.84 34.40 4.39
C GLU A 393 -0.63 32.95 3.96
N ALA A 394 -0.12 32.73 2.74
CA ALA A 394 0.21 31.40 2.23
C ALA A 394 1.42 30.82 2.94
N ALA A 395 2.47 31.63 3.14
CA ALA A 395 3.64 31.24 3.93
C ALA A 395 3.24 30.89 5.38
N ALA A 396 2.43 31.71 6.04
CA ALA A 396 1.95 31.46 7.40
C ALA A 396 1.06 30.22 7.49
N ALA A 397 0.25 29.93 6.47
CA ALA A 397 -0.52 28.70 6.41
C ALA A 397 0.38 27.46 6.27
N PHE A 398 1.50 27.56 5.54
CA PHE A 398 2.47 26.48 5.40
C PHE A 398 3.25 26.23 6.69
N GLU A 399 3.62 27.29 7.43
CA GLU A 399 4.22 27.15 8.75
C GLU A 399 3.29 26.44 9.75
N ARG A 400 1.98 26.75 9.71
CA ARG A 400 0.98 26.03 10.52
C ARG A 400 0.88 24.55 10.14
N PHE A 401 1.02 24.23 8.85
CA PHE A 401 1.07 22.84 8.39
C PHE A 401 2.29 22.11 8.95
N GLY A 402 3.48 22.70 8.88
CA GLY A 402 4.70 22.13 9.48
C GLY A 402 4.55 21.87 10.99
N LYS A 403 3.99 22.83 11.75
CA LYS A 403 3.70 22.65 13.18
C LYS A 403 2.71 21.51 13.44
N ALA A 404 1.63 21.44 12.66
CA ALA A 404 0.65 20.37 12.78
C ALA A 404 1.29 18.99 12.54
N LEU A 405 2.24 18.86 11.61
CA LEU A 405 2.98 17.62 11.39
C LEU A 405 3.90 17.28 12.58
N THR A 406 4.59 18.27 13.17
CA THR A 406 5.37 18.04 14.41
C THR A 406 4.47 17.49 15.53
N GLU A 407 3.29 18.07 15.74
CA GLU A 407 2.32 17.56 16.72
C GLU A 407 1.80 16.16 16.36
N VAL A 408 1.69 15.81 15.07
CA VAL A 408 1.37 14.43 14.65
C VAL A 408 2.49 13.50 15.07
N GLU A 409 3.75 13.84 14.80
CA GLU A 409 4.90 13.01 15.18
C GLU A 409 4.96 12.75 16.69
N GLU A 410 4.76 13.77 17.50
CA GLU A 410 4.69 13.67 18.97
C GLU A 410 3.61 12.68 19.40
N ARG A 411 2.41 12.74 18.82
CA ARG A 411 1.34 11.77 19.11
C ARG A 411 1.70 10.35 18.68
N ILE A 412 2.41 10.18 17.57
CA ILE A 412 2.85 8.83 17.16
C ILE A 412 3.90 8.30 18.14
N VAL A 413 4.81 9.14 18.63
CA VAL A 413 5.78 8.77 19.68
C VAL A 413 5.06 8.35 20.97
N GLU A 414 4.06 9.11 21.41
CA GLU A 414 3.26 8.77 22.59
C GLU A 414 2.56 7.41 22.43
N ARG A 415 1.90 7.19 21.28
CA ARG A 415 1.24 5.90 20.97
C ARG A 415 2.25 4.76 20.92
N ASN A 416 3.40 4.98 20.31
CA ASN A 416 4.58 4.10 20.37
C ASN A 416 5.27 4.21 21.73
N GLY A 417 4.55 4.29 22.83
CA GLY A 417 5.07 4.26 24.19
C GLY A 417 4.05 3.64 25.15
N GLU A 418 2.78 3.68 24.75
CA GLU A 418 1.67 2.96 25.35
C GLU A 418 1.78 1.44 25.16
N GLU A 419 2.10 0.71 26.24
CA GLU A 419 2.22 -0.76 26.23
C GLU A 419 0.91 -1.49 25.89
N ASN A 420 -0.24 -0.84 26.09
CA ASN A 420 -1.57 -1.36 25.74
C ASN A 420 -1.85 -1.32 24.23
N LEU A 421 -1.11 -0.54 23.44
CA LEU A 421 -1.24 -0.48 21.98
C LEU A 421 -0.36 -1.54 21.31
N ARG A 422 -0.77 -2.80 21.47
CA ARG A 422 0.04 -3.99 21.10
C ARG A 422 0.33 -4.11 19.62
N ASN A 423 -0.54 -3.58 18.75
CA ASN A 423 -0.39 -3.71 17.30
C ASN A 423 0.75 -2.84 16.75
N ARG A 424 1.23 -1.87 17.54
CA ARG A 424 2.29 -0.92 17.15
C ARG A 424 3.69 -1.51 17.17
N TYR A 425 3.86 -2.66 17.81
CA TYR A 425 5.18 -3.30 18.01
C TYR A 425 5.21 -4.77 17.63
N GLY A 426 4.13 -5.48 17.95
CA GLY A 426 4.04 -6.93 17.84
C GLY A 426 5.11 -7.67 18.64
N ALA A 427 5.22 -8.99 18.41
CA ALA A 427 6.21 -9.84 19.06
C ALA A 427 7.67 -9.50 18.66
N VAL A 428 7.85 -8.88 17.50
CA VAL A 428 9.17 -8.48 16.96
C VAL A 428 9.72 -7.21 17.61
N LYS A 429 8.93 -6.49 18.40
CA LYS A 429 9.31 -5.27 19.14
C LYS A 429 9.84 -4.16 18.23
N ILE A 430 9.24 -3.99 17.06
CA ILE A 430 9.59 -2.92 16.11
C ILE A 430 8.45 -1.88 16.12
N PRO A 431 8.67 -0.66 16.63
CA PRO A 431 7.63 0.38 16.64
C PRO A 431 7.20 0.76 15.22
N TYR A 432 5.91 1.04 15.04
CA TYR A 432 5.39 1.54 13.78
C TYR A 432 5.76 3.03 13.60
N THR A 433 6.77 3.30 12.78
CA THR A 433 7.31 4.64 12.54
C THR A 433 7.20 5.12 11.09
N LEU A 434 6.59 4.33 10.20
CA LEU A 434 6.52 4.63 8.76
C LEU A 434 5.77 5.92 8.41
N LEU A 435 4.96 6.44 9.32
CA LEU A 435 4.21 7.69 9.15
C LEU A 435 4.72 8.83 10.04
N PHE A 436 5.94 8.73 10.55
CA PHE A 436 6.64 9.88 11.13
C PHE A 436 6.93 10.88 10.01
N PRO A 437 6.53 12.15 10.12
CA PRO A 437 6.83 13.16 9.11
C PRO A 437 8.33 13.31 8.82
N THR A 438 9.19 13.21 9.84
CA THR A 438 10.64 13.48 9.70
C THR A 438 11.51 12.23 9.71
N SER A 439 12.67 12.33 9.05
CA SER A 439 13.73 11.31 9.10
C SER A 439 15.11 11.92 8.86
N GLU A 440 16.12 11.12 9.19
CA GLU A 440 17.51 11.32 8.79
C GLU A 440 17.80 10.59 7.46
N VAL A 441 18.97 10.85 6.90
CA VAL A 441 19.52 10.15 5.73
C VAL A 441 19.68 8.65 6.01
N GLY A 442 19.43 7.82 5.01
CA GLY A 442 19.65 6.38 5.10
C GLY A 442 18.37 5.56 5.26
N ARG A 443 18.51 4.30 5.66
CA ARG A 443 17.39 3.39 5.92
C ARG A 443 16.94 3.51 7.36
N THR A 444 15.92 4.31 7.59
CA THR A 444 15.47 4.65 8.95
C THR A 444 14.14 3.99 9.31
N GLY A 445 13.37 3.51 8.33
CA GLY A 445 12.00 3.00 8.55
C GLY A 445 11.02 4.07 9.04
N LYS A 446 11.29 5.34 8.73
CA LYS A 446 10.47 6.51 9.10
C LYS A 446 10.71 7.65 8.12
N GLY A 447 9.90 8.71 8.18
CA GLY A 447 10.01 9.87 7.30
C GLY A 447 9.01 9.82 6.15
N ILE A 448 8.32 10.93 5.93
CA ILE A 448 7.38 11.09 4.81
C ILE A 448 7.97 12.13 3.85
N PRO A 449 8.59 11.73 2.73
CA PRO A 449 8.96 12.66 1.67
C PRO A 449 7.75 13.41 1.11
N ASN A 450 8.00 14.57 0.49
CA ASN A 450 6.94 15.30 -0.22
C ASN A 450 6.36 14.49 -1.40
N SER A 451 7.18 13.66 -2.05
CA SER A 451 6.86 13.03 -3.33
C SER A 451 7.35 11.57 -3.41
N ILE A 452 7.05 10.94 -4.55
CA ILE A 452 7.57 9.63 -4.92
C ILE A 452 8.98 9.84 -5.50
N THR A 453 10.00 9.78 -4.64
CA THR A 453 11.40 10.13 -4.97
C THR A 453 12.31 8.93 -5.24
N ILE A 454 11.88 7.73 -4.87
CA ILE A 454 12.63 6.49 -4.96
C ILE A 454 11.73 5.31 -5.28
#